data_AF-A0A382W455-F1
#
_entry.id   AF-A0A382W455-F1
#
_cell.length_a   1.000
_cell.length_b   1.000
_cell.length_c   1.000
_cell.angle_alpha   90.00
_cell.angle_beta   90.00
_cell.angle_gamma   90.00
#
_symmetry.space_group_name_H-M   'P 1'
#
loop_
_entity.id
_entity.type
_entity.pdbx_description
1 polymer ?
#
loop_
_entity_poly.entity_id
_entity_poly.type
_entity_poly.pdbx_seq_one_letter_code
_entity_poly.pdbx_strand_id
1 'polypeptide(L)'
;MSYTDAMAHTSMKKVRSKFEQSLAAAEQATWVPVPIARPEKGEGGKAFELVSEYQPAGDQPEAIAELVAGVEGGERDQVLLGVTGSGKTYTMAQVIHRTQKPALVLAHNKTLAAQLYGEMKGFFPNNAVEYFVSYYDYYQPEAYVPRTDTYIEKEAHINQQIDRMRHAATRALLERDDVIIVASVSCIYGIGSVETYSKMTLDLKVGSALDRNALLKRFVDLQYRRNDNFFGRGMFRVRGDSVELWPA
;
A
#
# COMPACT_ATOMS: atom_id res chain seq x y z
N MET A 1 48.78 -26.87 -34.58
CA MET A 1 49.03 -25.95 -33.45
C MET A 1 47.79 -25.07 -33.33
N SER A 2 46.87 -25.43 -32.44
CA SER A 2 45.57 -24.76 -32.26
C SER A 2 45.74 -23.48 -31.45
N TYR A 3 45.07 -22.43 -31.89
CA TYR A 3 44.92 -21.17 -31.17
C TYR A 3 43.42 -20.91 -31.08
N THR A 4 42.79 -21.40 -30.01
CA THR A 4 41.69 -20.75 -29.26
C THR A 4 41.24 -21.64 -28.10
N ASP A 5 42.22 -22.09 -27.30
CA ASP A 5 42.03 -22.80 -26.02
C ASP A 5 41.80 -21.82 -24.83
N ALA A 6 41.24 -20.64 -25.08
CA ALA A 6 41.27 -19.54 -24.10
C ALA A 6 39.96 -19.27 -23.31
N MET A 7 38.87 -20.06 -23.47
CA MET A 7 37.59 -19.69 -22.83
C MET A 7 36.80 -20.78 -22.10
N ALA A 8 37.34 -21.98 -21.87
CA ALA A 8 36.54 -23.09 -21.31
C ALA A 8 36.83 -23.48 -19.84
N HIS A 9 37.58 -22.69 -19.07
CA HIS A 9 37.94 -23.05 -17.68
C HIS A 9 37.64 -21.99 -16.62
N THR A 10 36.53 -21.25 -16.76
CA THR A 10 35.92 -20.62 -15.58
C THR A 10 35.21 -21.71 -14.77
N SER A 11 35.97 -22.37 -13.89
CA SER A 11 35.49 -23.44 -13.01
C SER A 11 34.15 -23.10 -12.34
N MET A 12 33.14 -23.95 -12.50
CA MET A 12 31.82 -23.81 -11.84
C MET A 12 31.94 -23.63 -10.31
N LYS A 13 33.03 -24.11 -9.69
CA LYS A 13 33.33 -23.85 -8.27
C LYS A 13 33.60 -22.36 -7.98
N LYS A 14 34.30 -21.64 -8.87
CA LYS A 14 34.55 -20.19 -8.72
C LYS A 14 33.27 -19.37 -8.84
N VAL A 15 32.37 -19.75 -9.75
CA VAL A 15 31.07 -19.07 -9.93
C VAL A 15 30.18 -19.28 -8.70
N ARG A 16 30.11 -20.51 -8.16
CA ARG A 16 29.35 -20.82 -6.95
C ARG A 16 29.88 -20.08 -5.72
N SER A 17 31.21 -20.01 -5.55
CA SER A 17 31.84 -19.26 -4.45
C SER A 17 31.61 -17.75 -4.54
N LYS A 18 31.61 -17.17 -5.75
CA LYS A 18 31.30 -15.75 -5.96
C LYS A 18 29.83 -15.46 -5.66
N PHE A 19 28.93 -16.38 -6.02
CA PHE A 19 27.51 -16.26 -5.74
C PHE A 19 27.23 -16.35 -4.23
N GLU A 20 27.81 -17.32 -3.53
CA GLU A 20 27.70 -17.47 -2.07
C GLU A 20 28.32 -16.27 -1.33
N GLN A 21 29.46 -15.76 -1.79
CA GLN A 21 30.05 -14.51 -1.26
C GLN A 21 29.18 -13.29 -1.54
N SER A 22 28.53 -13.21 -2.72
CA SER A 22 27.62 -12.11 -3.04
C SER A 22 26.32 -12.17 -2.25
N LEU A 23 25.81 -13.37 -1.95
CA LEU A 23 24.68 -13.59 -1.06
C LEU A 23 25.04 -13.21 0.37
N ALA A 24 26.19 -13.67 0.88
CA ALA A 24 26.66 -13.30 2.21
C ALA A 24 26.91 -11.78 2.34
N ALA A 25 27.43 -11.13 1.29
CA ALA A 25 27.58 -9.68 1.25
C ALA A 25 26.24 -8.94 1.16
N ALA A 26 25.24 -9.50 0.45
CA ALA A 26 23.89 -8.97 0.39
C ALA A 26 23.12 -9.16 1.71
N GLU A 27 23.34 -10.28 2.41
CA GLU A 27 22.82 -10.53 3.76
C GLU A 27 23.44 -9.60 4.81
N GLN A 28 24.73 -9.27 4.65
CA GLN A 28 25.44 -8.29 5.51
C GLN A 28 25.06 -6.84 5.22
N ALA A 29 24.69 -6.51 3.99
CA ALA A 29 24.12 -5.22 3.64
C ALA A 29 22.67 -5.17 4.11
N THR A 30 22.45 -5.10 5.43
CA THR A 30 21.15 -4.75 5.99
C THR A 30 20.84 -3.33 5.54
N TRP A 31 20.16 -3.20 4.41
CA TRP A 31 19.66 -1.93 3.95
C TRP A 31 18.68 -1.44 5.01
N VAL A 32 19.11 -0.47 5.82
CA VAL A 32 18.26 0.22 6.77
C VAL A 32 17.71 1.43 6.03
N PRO A 33 16.40 1.47 5.71
CA PRO A 33 15.82 2.67 5.14
C PRO A 33 16.10 3.84 6.07
N VAL A 34 16.61 4.94 5.51
CA VAL A 34 16.76 6.19 6.26
C VAL A 34 15.39 6.55 6.82
N PRO A 35 15.23 6.73 8.15
CA PRO A 35 13.96 7.13 8.73
C PRO A 35 13.56 8.48 8.15
N ILE A 36 12.55 8.48 7.27
CA ILE A 36 11.96 9.72 6.79
C ILE A 36 11.15 10.29 7.96
N ALA A 37 11.40 11.55 8.31
CA ALA A 37 10.60 12.26 9.30
C ALA A 37 9.15 12.26 8.83
N ARG A 38 8.29 11.53 9.55
CA ARG A 38 6.87 11.47 9.22
C ARG A 38 6.24 12.82 9.57
N PRO A 39 5.40 13.40 8.69
CA PRO A 39 4.66 14.60 9.04
C PRO A 39 3.78 14.33 10.27
N GLU A 40 3.45 15.39 11.01
CA GLU A 40 2.43 15.29 12.06
C GLU A 40 1.10 14.85 11.43
N LYS A 41 0.46 13.87 12.07
CA LYS A 41 -0.80 13.31 11.61
C LYS A 41 -1.95 14.25 11.95
N GLY A 42 -2.69 14.69 10.93
CA GLY A 42 -3.84 15.60 11.12
C GLY A 42 -4.99 15.00 11.96
N GLU A 43 -5.16 13.68 11.94
CA GLU A 43 -6.14 12.92 12.72
C GLU A 43 -5.48 11.82 13.57
N GLY A 44 -4.29 12.10 14.11
CA GLY A 44 -3.57 11.17 14.99
C GLY A 44 -4.30 10.87 16.31
N GLY A 45 -3.89 9.81 16.99
CA GLY A 45 -4.39 9.42 18.32
C GLY A 45 -5.73 8.69 18.35
N LYS A 46 -6.30 8.34 17.18
CA LYS A 46 -7.49 7.48 17.10
C LYS A 46 -7.11 6.03 17.38
N ALA A 47 -7.87 5.39 18.27
CA ALA A 47 -7.70 3.99 18.64
C ALA A 47 -8.50 3.06 17.69
N PHE A 48 -8.02 1.84 17.50
CA PHE A 48 -8.78 0.77 16.86
C PHE A 48 -9.94 0.34 17.75
N GLU A 49 -11.15 0.34 17.19
CA GLU A 49 -12.37 -0.09 17.84
C GLU A 49 -12.94 -1.30 17.10
N LEU A 50 -12.85 -2.47 17.75
CA LEU A 50 -13.41 -3.71 17.20
C LEU A 50 -14.90 -3.81 17.56
N VAL A 51 -15.75 -3.88 16.55
CA VAL A 51 -17.20 -4.07 16.66
C VAL A 51 -17.55 -5.48 16.19
N SER A 52 -18.08 -6.30 17.08
CA SER A 52 -18.43 -7.69 16.79
C SER A 52 -19.43 -8.21 17.82
N GLU A 53 -20.41 -9.00 17.38
CA GLU A 53 -21.29 -9.77 18.28
C GLU A 53 -20.62 -11.05 18.80
N TYR A 54 -19.54 -11.50 18.13
CA TYR A 54 -18.79 -12.68 18.51
C TYR A 54 -17.86 -12.40 19.68
N GLN A 55 -17.70 -13.36 20.58
CA GLN A 55 -16.61 -13.40 21.55
C GLN A 55 -15.59 -14.47 21.14
N PRO A 56 -14.29 -14.27 21.42
CA PRO A 56 -13.29 -15.30 21.18
C PRO A 56 -13.68 -16.62 21.85
N ALA A 57 -13.66 -17.72 21.08
CA ALA A 57 -14.09 -19.04 21.55
C ALA A 57 -13.16 -20.15 21.03
N GLY A 58 -13.26 -21.34 21.62
CA GLY A 58 -12.34 -22.45 21.34
C GLY A 58 -10.90 -22.06 21.67
N ASP A 59 -9.98 -22.30 20.73
CA ASP A 59 -8.54 -22.00 20.90
C ASP A 59 -8.19 -20.53 20.61
N GLN A 60 -9.16 -19.71 20.18
CA GLN A 60 -8.91 -18.30 19.84
C GLN A 60 -8.37 -17.47 21.01
N PRO A 61 -8.89 -17.56 22.26
CA PRO A 61 -8.41 -16.74 23.37
C PRO A 61 -6.92 -16.94 23.65
N GLU A 62 -6.46 -18.19 23.62
CA GLU A 62 -5.05 -18.55 23.83
C GLU A 62 -4.18 -18.06 22.67
N ALA A 63 -4.57 -18.35 21.42
CA ALA A 63 -3.84 -17.87 20.24
C ALA A 63 -3.74 -16.33 20.19
N ILE A 64 -4.80 -15.61 20.56
CA ILE A 64 -4.78 -14.14 20.64
C ILE A 64 -3.80 -13.69 21.72
N ALA A 65 -3.83 -14.30 22.91
CA ALA A 65 -2.95 -13.93 24.02
C ALA A 65 -1.47 -14.14 23.66
N GLU A 66 -1.12 -15.28 23.06
CA GLU A 66 0.24 -15.58 22.61
C GLU A 66 0.72 -14.58 21.54
N LEU A 67 -0.09 -14.33 20.51
CA LEU A 67 0.28 -13.40 19.43
C LEU A 67 0.47 -11.97 19.94
N VAL A 68 -0.39 -11.51 20.84
CA VAL A 68 -0.28 -10.18 21.46
C VAL A 68 0.99 -10.09 22.29
N ALA A 69 1.26 -11.10 23.13
CA ALA A 69 2.47 -11.14 23.95
C ALA A 69 3.74 -11.12 23.09
N GLY A 70 3.77 -11.87 21.98
CA GLY A 70 4.90 -11.84 21.05
C GLY A 70 5.10 -10.46 20.40
N VAL A 71 4.01 -9.80 19.99
CA VAL A 71 4.10 -8.43 19.39
C VAL A 71 4.59 -7.40 20.42
N GLU A 72 4.13 -7.49 21.66
CA GLU A 72 4.57 -6.61 22.77
C GLU A 72 6.00 -6.91 23.22
N GLY A 73 6.41 -8.18 23.18
CA GLY A 73 7.78 -8.64 23.43
C GLY A 73 8.78 -8.29 22.33
N GLY A 74 8.31 -7.75 21.19
CA GLY A 74 9.16 -7.36 20.07
C GLY A 74 9.58 -8.51 19.16
N GLU A 75 8.88 -9.65 19.22
CA GLU A 75 9.07 -10.75 18.29
C GLU A 75 8.73 -10.30 16.87
N ARG A 76 9.66 -10.54 15.94
CA ARG A 76 9.53 -10.12 14.55
C ARG A 76 8.63 -11.05 13.74
N ASP A 77 8.78 -12.36 13.94
CA ASP A 77 8.16 -13.39 13.13
C ASP A 77 7.34 -14.33 14.01
N GLN A 78 6.05 -14.46 13.71
CA GLN A 78 5.12 -15.31 14.44
C GLN A 78 4.21 -16.04 13.44
N VAL A 79 3.76 -17.26 13.78
CA VAL A 79 2.96 -18.11 12.89
C VAL A 79 1.69 -18.55 13.60
N LEU A 80 0.53 -18.13 13.08
CA LEU A 80 -0.77 -18.64 13.50
C LEU A 80 -1.12 -19.90 12.71
N LEU A 81 -0.93 -21.08 13.33
CA LEU A 81 -1.33 -22.36 12.74
C LEU A 81 -2.84 -22.61 12.94
N GLY A 82 -3.67 -22.00 12.09
CA GLY A 82 -5.13 -22.14 12.17
C GLY A 82 -5.73 -23.03 11.08
N VAL A 83 -6.57 -24.01 11.47
CA VAL A 83 -7.36 -24.82 10.54
C VAL A 83 -8.38 -23.97 9.76
N THR A 84 -8.87 -24.44 8.62
CA THR A 84 -9.93 -23.74 7.87
C THR A 84 -11.20 -23.64 8.71
N GLY A 85 -11.86 -22.48 8.70
CA GLY A 85 -13.09 -22.25 9.48
C GLY A 85 -12.87 -21.87 10.95
N SER A 86 -11.64 -21.87 11.46
CA SER A 86 -11.33 -21.47 12.86
C SER A 86 -11.48 -19.97 13.17
N GLY A 87 -11.90 -19.15 12.20
CA GLY A 87 -12.05 -17.70 12.41
C GLY A 87 -10.73 -16.91 12.43
N LYS A 88 -9.73 -17.31 11.65
CA LYS A 88 -8.41 -16.65 11.57
C LYS A 88 -8.49 -15.13 11.40
N THR A 89 -9.40 -14.62 10.56
CA THR A 89 -9.55 -13.17 10.38
C THR A 89 -9.97 -12.50 11.68
N TYR A 90 -10.89 -13.10 12.43
CA TYR A 90 -11.34 -12.58 13.72
C TYR A 90 -10.23 -12.61 14.78
N THR A 91 -9.45 -13.70 14.83
CA THR A 91 -8.23 -13.77 15.65
C THR A 91 -7.28 -12.62 15.34
N MET A 92 -6.98 -12.37 14.06
CA MET A 92 -6.09 -11.27 13.67
C MET A 92 -6.69 -9.89 13.93
N ALA A 93 -8.01 -9.71 13.78
CA ALA A 93 -8.69 -8.47 14.15
C ALA A 93 -8.53 -8.19 15.66
N GLN A 94 -8.68 -9.20 16.51
CA GLN A 94 -8.44 -9.07 17.95
C GLN A 94 -6.98 -8.70 18.27
N VAL A 95 -6.01 -9.27 17.56
CA VAL A 95 -4.60 -8.90 17.71
C VAL A 95 -4.36 -7.43 17.34
N ILE A 96 -4.91 -6.96 16.21
CA ILE A 96 -4.81 -5.55 15.78
C ILE A 96 -5.44 -4.62 16.84
N HIS A 97 -6.64 -4.97 17.31
CA HIS A 97 -7.33 -4.19 18.34
C HIS A 97 -6.56 -4.14 19.66
N ARG A 98 -5.92 -5.22 20.11
CA ARG A 98 -5.19 -5.24 21.38
C ARG A 98 -3.85 -4.52 21.29
N THR A 99 -3.14 -4.69 20.18
CA THR A 99 -1.81 -4.10 19.99
C THR A 99 -1.86 -2.63 19.57
N GLN A 100 -2.99 -2.15 19.05
CA GLN A 100 -3.20 -0.77 18.60
C GLN A 100 -2.17 -0.31 17.56
N LYS A 101 -1.67 -1.24 16.73
CA LYS A 101 -0.68 -0.95 15.68
C LYS A 101 -1.34 -0.90 14.29
N PRO A 102 -0.99 0.07 13.43
CA PRO A 102 -1.38 0.04 12.02
C PRO A 102 -0.94 -1.28 11.38
N ALA A 103 -1.80 -1.87 10.56
CA ALA A 103 -1.58 -3.21 10.01
C ALA A 103 -1.64 -3.24 8.49
N LEU A 104 -0.75 -4.03 7.88
CA LEU A 104 -0.77 -4.37 6.47
C LEU A 104 -1.12 -5.86 6.33
N VAL A 105 -2.26 -6.16 5.73
CA VAL A 105 -2.72 -7.52 5.47
C VAL A 105 -2.42 -7.87 4.02
N LEU A 106 -1.49 -8.80 3.80
CA LEU A 106 -1.10 -9.23 2.46
C LEU A 106 -1.89 -10.46 2.01
N ALA A 107 -2.55 -10.34 0.86
CA ALA A 107 -3.25 -11.44 0.21
C ALA A 107 -2.61 -11.76 -1.15
N HIS A 108 -2.50 -13.04 -1.46
CA HIS A 108 -1.85 -13.51 -2.69
C HIS A 108 -2.70 -13.30 -3.97
N ASN A 109 -3.99 -12.98 -3.83
CA ASN A 109 -4.88 -12.73 -4.96
C ASN A 109 -5.94 -11.67 -4.62
N LYS A 110 -6.55 -11.06 -5.67
CA LYS A 110 -7.53 -9.97 -5.52
C LYS A 110 -8.83 -10.43 -4.84
N THR A 111 -9.27 -11.66 -5.09
CA THR A 111 -10.52 -12.21 -4.52
C THR A 111 -10.44 -12.34 -3.00
N LEU A 112 -9.38 -12.96 -2.50
CA LEU A 112 -9.12 -13.07 -1.06
C LEU A 112 -8.89 -11.69 -0.43
N ALA A 113 -8.17 -10.80 -1.12
CA ALA A 113 -7.99 -9.43 -0.65
C ALA A 113 -9.34 -8.71 -0.48
N ALA A 114 -10.27 -8.87 -1.43
CA ALA A 114 -11.60 -8.25 -1.34
C ALA A 114 -12.43 -8.84 -0.19
N GLN A 115 -12.35 -10.16 0.03
CA GLN A 115 -13.00 -10.83 1.16
C GLN A 115 -12.47 -10.29 2.50
N LEU A 116 -11.15 -10.28 2.69
CA LEU A 116 -10.50 -9.77 3.89
C LEU A 116 -10.78 -8.29 4.11
N TYR A 117 -10.83 -7.48 3.05
CA TYR A 117 -11.23 -6.08 3.14
C TYR A 117 -12.67 -5.94 3.66
N GLY A 118 -13.61 -6.73 3.15
CA GLY A 118 -15.00 -6.75 3.62
C GLY A 118 -15.11 -7.17 5.08
N GLU A 119 -14.44 -8.25 5.48
CA GLU A 119 -14.42 -8.74 6.86
C GLU A 119 -13.80 -7.71 7.82
N MET A 120 -12.64 -7.15 7.48
CA MET A 120 -11.98 -6.13 8.29
C MET A 120 -12.82 -4.85 8.39
N LYS A 121 -13.50 -4.43 7.32
CA LYS A 121 -14.41 -3.28 7.36
C LYS A 121 -15.62 -3.54 8.26
N GLY A 122 -16.09 -4.79 8.31
CA GLY A 122 -17.13 -5.23 9.23
C GLY A 122 -16.67 -5.18 10.69
N PHE A 123 -15.44 -5.62 10.99
CA PHE A 123 -14.88 -5.59 12.34
C PHE A 123 -14.47 -4.19 12.81
N PHE A 124 -14.07 -3.30 11.91
CA PHE A 124 -13.58 -1.95 12.23
C PHE A 124 -14.34 -0.87 11.45
N PRO A 125 -15.66 -0.72 11.67
CA PRO A 125 -16.49 0.22 10.92
C PRO A 125 -16.12 1.69 11.18
N ASN A 126 -15.52 1.98 12.35
CA ASN A 126 -15.16 3.32 12.79
C ASN A 126 -13.69 3.69 12.48
N ASN A 127 -12.90 2.75 11.94
CA ASN A 127 -11.48 2.96 11.61
C ASN A 127 -11.21 2.97 10.10
N ALA A 128 -10.00 3.36 9.72
CA ALA A 128 -9.57 3.45 8.33
C ALA A 128 -9.12 2.08 7.81
N VAL A 129 -10.09 1.25 7.42
CA VAL A 129 -9.83 0.04 6.63
C VAL A 129 -9.85 0.39 5.15
N GLU A 130 -8.71 0.15 4.49
CA GLU A 130 -8.39 0.60 3.14
C GLU A 130 -7.95 -0.56 2.24
N TYR A 131 -8.08 -0.39 0.92
CA TYR A 131 -7.82 -1.44 -0.07
C TYR A 131 -6.74 -1.03 -1.06
N PHE A 132 -5.69 -1.84 -1.20
CA PHE A 132 -4.53 -1.52 -2.03
C PHE A 132 -4.11 -2.67 -2.95
N VAL A 133 -4.73 -2.74 -4.13
CA VAL A 133 -4.39 -3.73 -5.16
C VAL A 133 -4.06 -3.04 -6.49
N SER A 134 -3.62 -3.82 -7.48
CA SER A 134 -3.44 -3.30 -8.83
C SER A 134 -4.75 -2.70 -9.35
N TYR A 135 -4.66 -1.44 -9.75
CA TYR A 135 -5.71 -0.63 -10.35
C TYR A 135 -5.86 -0.89 -11.85
N TYR A 136 -5.15 -1.86 -12.42
CA TYR A 136 -5.40 -2.34 -13.76
C TYR A 136 -6.41 -3.48 -13.74
N ASP A 137 -7.47 -3.35 -14.54
CA ASP A 137 -8.39 -4.46 -14.87
C ASP A 137 -7.74 -5.39 -15.90
N TYR A 138 -7.05 -4.79 -16.87
CA TYR A 138 -6.24 -5.48 -17.87
C TYR A 138 -4.87 -4.80 -17.96
N TYR A 139 -3.81 -5.60 -18.02
CA TYR A 139 -2.45 -5.10 -18.16
C TYR A 139 -1.61 -6.06 -19.00
N GLN A 140 -1.14 -5.57 -20.14
CA GLN A 140 -0.14 -6.19 -20.97
C GLN A 140 1.17 -5.40 -20.82
N PRO A 141 2.24 -6.02 -20.30
CA PRO A 141 3.54 -5.37 -20.24
C PRO A 141 4.10 -5.20 -21.65
N GLU A 142 4.91 -4.17 -21.82
CA GLU A 142 5.78 -4.05 -22.97
C GLU A 142 6.80 -5.18 -22.96
N ALA A 143 6.95 -5.88 -24.09
CA ALA A 143 7.88 -6.99 -24.21
C ALA A 143 8.39 -7.13 -25.64
N TYR A 144 9.61 -7.62 -25.78
CA TYR A 144 10.14 -8.08 -27.05
C TYR A 144 10.36 -9.58 -26.98
N VAL A 145 9.86 -10.32 -27.97
CA VAL A 145 9.96 -11.80 -28.07
C VAL A 145 10.97 -12.13 -29.18
N PRO A 146 12.23 -12.45 -28.84
CA PRO A 146 13.29 -12.60 -29.85
C PRO A 146 13.07 -13.76 -30.81
N ARG A 147 12.43 -14.84 -30.34
CA ARG A 147 12.20 -16.05 -31.14
C ARG A 147 11.31 -15.78 -32.36
N THR A 148 10.37 -14.86 -32.22
CA THR A 148 9.39 -14.51 -33.27
C THR A 148 9.61 -13.11 -33.82
N ASP A 149 10.70 -12.45 -33.43
CA ASP A 149 10.99 -11.05 -33.73
C ASP A 149 9.76 -10.13 -33.54
N THR A 150 9.07 -10.33 -32.41
CA THR A 150 7.78 -9.64 -32.16
C THR A 150 7.94 -8.65 -31.02
N TYR A 151 7.63 -7.39 -31.29
CA TYR A 151 7.43 -6.39 -30.27
C TYR A 151 5.96 -6.36 -29.84
N ILE A 152 5.74 -6.45 -28.53
CA ILE A 152 4.44 -6.41 -27.87
C ILE A 152 4.35 -5.05 -27.17
N GLU A 153 3.46 -4.20 -27.68
CA GLU A 153 3.19 -2.90 -27.09
C GLU A 153 2.51 -3.02 -25.73
N LYS A 154 2.77 -2.02 -24.88
CA LYS A 154 2.08 -1.86 -23.61
C LYS A 154 0.62 -1.49 -23.86
N GLU A 155 -0.28 -2.27 -23.28
CA GLU A 155 -1.71 -1.97 -23.25
C GLU A 155 -2.23 -2.11 -21.82
N ALA A 156 -3.06 -1.18 -21.36
CA ALA A 156 -3.61 -1.24 -20.01
C ALA A 156 -4.98 -0.58 -19.92
N HIS A 157 -5.86 -1.18 -19.12
CA HIS A 157 -7.15 -0.61 -18.75
C HIS A 157 -7.17 -0.32 -17.25
N ILE A 158 -7.40 0.95 -16.89
CA ILE A 158 -7.38 1.41 -15.50
C ILE A 158 -8.79 1.39 -14.90
N ASN A 159 -8.90 0.75 -13.74
CA ASN A 159 -10.06 0.80 -12.87
C ASN A 159 -10.01 2.05 -11.98
N GLN A 160 -10.84 3.03 -12.32
CA GLN A 160 -10.91 4.30 -11.60
C GLN A 160 -11.36 4.15 -10.14
N GLN A 161 -12.15 3.12 -9.82
CA GLN A 161 -12.58 2.89 -8.43
C GLN A 161 -11.43 2.40 -7.57
N ILE A 162 -10.66 1.42 -8.05
CA ILE A 162 -9.49 0.90 -7.33
C ILE A 162 -8.41 1.97 -7.19
N ASP A 163 -8.23 2.80 -8.21
CA ASP A 163 -7.34 3.95 -8.14
C ASP A 163 -7.70 4.91 -6.98
N ARG A 164 -8.98 5.24 -6.75
CA ARG A 164 -9.35 6.05 -5.57
C ARG A 164 -9.07 5.34 -4.27
N MET A 165 -9.34 4.04 -4.19
CA MET A 165 -9.08 3.27 -2.97
C MET A 165 -7.58 3.25 -2.64
N ARG A 166 -6.70 3.22 -3.65
CA ARG A 166 -5.26 3.36 -3.45
C ARG A 166 -4.88 4.74 -2.90
N HIS A 167 -5.45 5.80 -3.44
CA HIS A 167 -5.23 7.16 -2.93
C HIS A 167 -5.75 7.34 -1.49
N ALA A 168 -6.92 6.77 -1.19
CA ALA A 168 -7.47 6.74 0.17
C ALA A 168 -6.52 6.00 1.13
N ALA A 169 -5.98 4.84 0.74
CA ALA A 169 -5.03 4.08 1.54
C ALA A 169 -3.77 4.87 1.88
N THR A 170 -3.16 5.52 0.89
CA THR A 170 -1.94 6.33 1.10
C THR A 170 -2.21 7.54 1.97
N ARG A 171 -3.37 8.19 1.77
CA ARG A 171 -3.78 9.36 2.55
C ARG A 171 -4.06 8.98 4.02
N ALA A 172 -4.81 7.91 4.25
CA ALA A 172 -5.12 7.40 5.58
C ALA A 172 -3.85 7.13 6.39
N LEU A 173 -2.83 6.53 5.77
CA LEU A 173 -1.55 6.25 6.43
C LEU A 173 -0.81 7.51 6.90
N LEU A 174 -0.98 8.63 6.19
CA LEU A 174 -0.37 9.92 6.52
C LEU A 174 -1.20 10.74 7.51
N GLU A 175 -2.52 10.55 7.53
CA GLU A 175 -3.43 11.36 8.35
C GLU A 175 -3.81 10.69 9.67
N ARG A 176 -3.77 9.34 9.77
CA ARG A 176 -4.36 8.58 10.88
C ARG A 176 -3.44 7.49 11.44
N ASP A 177 -3.68 7.08 12.68
CA ASP A 177 -2.98 5.96 13.34
C ASP A 177 -3.75 4.64 13.24
N ASP A 178 -5.07 4.69 13.14
CA ASP A 178 -5.97 3.54 13.12
C ASP A 178 -6.21 3.00 11.70
N VAL A 179 -5.11 2.63 11.01
CA VAL A 179 -5.15 2.21 9.59
C VAL A 179 -4.88 0.72 9.42
N ILE A 180 -5.79 0.03 8.72
CA ILE A 180 -5.61 -1.34 8.22
C ILE A 180 -5.63 -1.28 6.69
N ILE A 181 -4.54 -1.69 6.05
CA ILE A 181 -4.48 -1.78 4.58
C ILE A 181 -4.54 -3.25 4.19
N VAL A 182 -5.56 -3.64 3.43
CA VAL A 182 -5.61 -4.96 2.78
C VAL A 182 -5.05 -4.83 1.38
N ALA A 183 -3.93 -5.49 1.11
CA ALA A 183 -3.15 -5.30 -0.10
C ALA A 183 -2.82 -6.60 -0.83
N SER A 184 -2.58 -6.48 -2.13
CA SER A 184 -1.85 -7.51 -2.90
C SER A 184 -0.36 -7.18 -2.94
N VAL A 185 0.42 -7.99 -3.69
CA VAL A 185 1.81 -7.68 -4.05
C VAL A 185 2.00 -6.30 -4.68
N SER A 186 0.94 -5.58 -5.05
CA SER A 186 1.07 -4.18 -5.46
C SER A 186 1.74 -3.29 -4.41
N CYS A 187 1.73 -3.63 -3.12
CA CYS A 187 2.35 -2.83 -2.06
C CYS A 187 3.89 -2.81 -2.08
N ILE A 188 4.53 -3.73 -2.82
CA ILE A 188 5.99 -3.74 -3.01
C ILE A 188 6.43 -3.04 -4.29
N TYR A 189 5.47 -2.59 -5.12
CA TYR A 189 5.77 -1.80 -6.31
C TYR A 189 5.93 -0.32 -5.97
N GLY A 190 6.78 0.37 -6.73
CA GLY A 190 7.10 1.77 -6.51
C GLY A 190 5.87 2.67 -6.52
N ILE A 191 5.78 3.52 -5.50
CA ILE A 191 4.92 4.69 -5.43
C ILE A 191 5.81 5.92 -5.21
N GLY A 192 5.31 7.11 -5.54
CA GLY A 192 6.04 8.37 -5.29
C GLY A 192 6.46 8.51 -3.83
N SER A 193 7.53 9.26 -3.56
CA SER A 193 8.03 9.42 -2.18
C SER A 193 7.00 10.10 -1.28
N VAL A 194 7.04 9.77 0.02
CA VAL A 194 6.19 10.42 1.02
C VAL A 194 6.36 11.93 1.00
N GLU A 195 7.60 12.43 0.87
CA GLU A 195 7.85 13.88 0.82
C GLU A 195 7.19 14.54 -0.40
N THR A 196 7.16 13.84 -1.54
CA THR A 196 6.47 14.33 -2.74
C THR A 196 4.97 14.36 -2.47
N TYR A 197 4.41 13.30 -1.90
CA TYR A 197 2.97 13.22 -1.60
C TYR A 197 2.53 14.26 -0.56
N SER A 198 3.30 14.45 0.51
CA SER A 198 3.04 15.46 1.54
C SER A 198 3.18 16.89 1.02
N LYS A 199 4.00 17.15 -0.01
CA LYS A 199 4.07 18.45 -0.69
C LYS A 199 2.92 18.66 -1.68
N MET A 200 2.24 17.57 -2.06
CA MET A 200 1.07 17.57 -2.94
C MET A 200 -0.26 17.64 -2.17
N THR A 201 -0.25 18.17 -0.93
CA THR A 201 -1.47 18.53 -0.21
C THR A 201 -1.71 20.03 -0.26
N LEU A 202 -2.98 20.41 -0.13
CA LEU A 202 -3.42 21.80 -0.06
C LEU A 202 -4.41 21.93 1.09
N ASP A 203 -4.00 22.63 2.14
CA ASP A 203 -4.84 22.89 3.30
C ASP A 203 -5.72 24.13 3.06
N LEU A 204 -7.03 23.94 3.17
CA LEU A 204 -8.01 25.01 3.07
C LEU A 204 -8.77 25.11 4.40
N LYS A 205 -8.75 26.29 5.04
CA LYS A 205 -9.46 26.56 6.30
C LYS A 205 -10.43 27.72 6.13
N VAL A 206 -11.63 27.59 6.70
CA VAL A 206 -12.62 28.67 6.72
C VAL A 206 -12.02 29.89 7.41
N GLY A 207 -12.15 31.06 6.77
CA GLY A 207 -11.57 32.33 7.27
C GLY A 207 -10.13 32.60 6.84
N SER A 208 -9.47 31.69 6.11
CA SER A 208 -8.15 31.96 5.55
C SER A 208 -8.22 32.93 4.36
N ALA A 209 -7.27 33.88 4.29
CA ALA A 209 -7.10 34.76 3.15
C ALA A 209 -6.30 34.04 2.07
N LEU A 210 -6.94 33.75 0.94
CA LEU A 210 -6.33 33.04 -0.19
C LEU A 210 -6.59 33.83 -1.48
N ASP A 211 -5.54 34.02 -2.28
CA ASP A 211 -5.74 34.55 -3.64
C ASP A 211 -6.35 33.47 -4.53
N ARG A 212 -7.46 33.81 -5.20
CA ARG A 212 -8.20 32.87 -6.05
C ARG A 212 -7.32 32.34 -7.18
N ASN A 213 -6.54 33.18 -7.86
CA ASN A 213 -5.74 32.74 -9.00
C ASN A 213 -4.57 31.84 -8.56
N ALA A 214 -3.96 32.15 -7.42
CA ALA A 214 -2.96 31.29 -6.78
C ALA A 214 -3.53 29.92 -6.41
N LEU A 215 -4.76 29.87 -5.89
CA LEU A 215 -5.48 28.63 -5.59
C LEU A 215 -5.67 27.77 -6.86
N LEU A 216 -6.16 28.37 -7.95
CA LEU A 216 -6.37 27.64 -9.21
C LEU A 216 -5.06 27.14 -9.81
N LYS A 217 -3.98 27.94 -9.73
CA LYS A 217 -2.65 27.50 -10.16
C LYS A 217 -2.17 26.30 -9.37
N ARG A 218 -2.39 26.30 -8.05
CA ARG A 218 -2.04 25.19 -7.18
C ARG A 218 -2.81 23.92 -7.52
N PHE A 219 -4.08 24.00 -7.90
CA PHE A 219 -4.82 22.83 -8.39
C PHE A 219 -4.19 22.23 -9.65
N VAL A 220 -3.72 23.07 -10.58
CA VAL A 220 -3.00 22.60 -11.79
C VAL A 220 -1.68 21.94 -11.41
N ASP A 221 -0.92 22.52 -10.47
CA ASP A 221 0.34 21.92 -9.98
C ASP A 221 0.08 20.52 -9.36
N LEU A 222 -1.07 20.35 -8.69
CA LEU A 222 -1.58 19.09 -8.15
C LEU A 222 -2.24 18.16 -9.19
N GLN A 223 -2.09 18.44 -10.49
CA GLN A 223 -2.61 17.65 -11.61
C GLN A 223 -4.15 17.63 -11.76
N TYR A 224 -4.87 18.57 -11.13
CA TYR A 224 -6.29 18.75 -11.42
C TYR A 224 -6.49 19.48 -12.74
N ARG A 225 -7.56 19.13 -13.46
CA ARG A 225 -7.92 19.73 -14.75
C ARG A 225 -9.08 20.71 -14.59
N ARG A 226 -8.95 21.91 -15.16
CA ARG A 226 -10.09 22.83 -15.22
C ARG A 226 -11.10 22.36 -16.27
N ASN A 227 -12.36 22.19 -15.90
CA ASN A 227 -13.43 21.87 -16.85
C ASN A 227 -14.76 22.49 -16.41
N ASP A 228 -15.12 23.59 -17.07
CA ASP A 228 -16.34 24.35 -16.76
C ASP A 228 -17.62 23.68 -17.33
N ASN A 229 -17.47 22.86 -18.38
CA ASN A 229 -18.58 22.21 -19.09
C ASN A 229 -18.93 20.82 -18.54
N PHE A 230 -17.91 19.98 -18.30
CA PHE A 230 -18.08 18.62 -17.77
C PHE A 230 -17.33 18.50 -16.45
N PHE A 231 -18.06 18.48 -15.34
CA PHE A 231 -17.46 18.44 -14.01
C PHE A 231 -17.34 16.99 -13.53
N GLY A 232 -16.11 16.50 -13.38
CA GLY A 232 -15.81 15.13 -12.96
C GLY A 232 -14.60 15.06 -12.04
N ARG A 233 -14.22 13.83 -11.63
CA ARG A 233 -13.12 13.57 -10.68
C ARG A 233 -11.79 14.14 -11.18
N GLY A 234 -11.01 14.70 -10.25
CA GLY A 234 -9.73 15.33 -10.59
C GLY A 234 -9.91 16.63 -11.39
N MET A 235 -11.09 17.25 -11.30
CA MET A 235 -11.38 18.51 -11.99
C MET A 235 -11.82 19.61 -11.01
N PHE A 236 -11.65 20.85 -11.45
CA PHE A 236 -12.20 22.02 -10.78
C PHE A 236 -12.88 22.95 -11.79
N ARG A 237 -13.81 23.79 -11.32
CA ARG A 237 -14.46 24.83 -12.11
C ARG A 237 -14.71 26.08 -11.27
N VAL A 238 -14.95 27.20 -11.95
CA VAL A 238 -15.19 28.50 -11.30
C VAL A 238 -16.53 29.05 -11.71
N ARG A 239 -17.38 29.39 -10.74
CA ARG A 239 -18.69 30.01 -10.94
C ARG A 239 -18.78 31.31 -10.14
N GLY A 240 -18.44 32.42 -10.78
CA GLY A 240 -18.34 33.73 -10.12
C GLY A 240 -17.25 33.70 -9.05
N ASP A 241 -17.67 33.83 -7.79
CA ASP A 241 -16.77 33.82 -6.63
C ASP A 241 -16.60 32.42 -6.01
N SER A 242 -17.35 31.42 -6.48
CA SER A 242 -17.26 30.05 -6.01
C SER A 242 -16.29 29.23 -6.86
N VAL A 243 -15.40 28.50 -6.19
CA VAL A 243 -14.55 27.49 -6.80
C VAL A 243 -15.04 26.12 -6.37
N GLU A 244 -15.43 25.29 -7.34
CA GLU A 244 -15.88 23.92 -7.10
C GLU A 244 -14.73 22.97 -7.45
N LEU A 245 -14.39 22.08 -6.52
CA LEU A 245 -13.35 21.06 -6.68
C LEU A 245 -13.97 19.68 -6.54
N TRP A 246 -13.65 18.77 -7.45
CA TRP A 246 -13.96 17.35 -7.30
C TRP A 246 -12.67 16.60 -6.95
N PRO A 247 -12.46 16.22 -5.69
CA PRO A 247 -11.25 15.55 -5.23
C PRO A 247 -10.93 14.29 -6.05
N ALA A 248 -9.63 14.00 -6.21
CA ALA A 248 -9.14 12.82 -6.92
C ALA A 248 -9.26 11.55 -6.08
#